data_AF-A0A7V2V6U3-F1
#
_entry.id   AF-A0A7V2V6U3-F1
#
_cell.length_a   1.000
_cell.length_b   1.000
_cell.length_c   1.000
_cell.angle_alpha   90.00
_cell.angle_beta   90.00
_cell.angle_gamma   90.00
#
_symmetry.space_group_name_H-M   'P 1'
#
loop_
_entity.id
_entity.type
_entity.pdbx_description
1 polymer ?
#
loop_
_entity_poly.entity_id
_entity_poly.type
_entity_poly.pdbx_seq_one_letter_code
_entity_poly.pdbx_strand_id
1 'polypeptide(L)'
;MIQITLLTLLFSIATVISITIIGSRELISGEIGLTRIIKIIFDWRFLLGAFFAFLSRIIFLLINNALYKIPNLAIASTTLTVFITSVATIFVILSNWYFLGEKLNAYQIIGGIIIMVGIFLTTIK
;
A
#
# COMPACT_ATOMS: atom_id res chain seq x y z
N MET A 1 -1.28 -13.06 -17.33
CA MET A 1 -0.02 -12.56 -16.73
C MET A 1 0.16 -11.06 -16.91
N ILE A 2 0.23 -10.53 -18.14
CA ILE A 2 0.35 -9.07 -18.41
C ILE A 2 -0.71 -8.23 -17.68
N GLN A 3 -1.97 -8.67 -17.66
CA GLN A 3 -3.05 -7.98 -16.94
C GLN A 3 -2.78 -7.88 -15.42
N ILE A 4 -2.26 -8.95 -14.81
CA ILE A 4 -1.94 -8.97 -13.37
C ILE A 4 -0.78 -8.01 -13.09
N THR A 5 0.25 -8.01 -13.93
CA THR A 5 1.38 -7.08 -13.83
C THR A 5 0.92 -5.62 -13.92
N LEU A 6 0.05 -5.29 -14.88
CA LEU A 6 -0.50 -3.94 -15.03
C LEU A 6 -1.32 -3.52 -13.80
N LEU A 7 -2.21 -4.41 -13.32
CA LEU A 7 -3.00 -4.15 -12.12
C LEU A 7 -2.12 -3.97 -10.88
N THR A 8 -1.03 -4.73 -10.77
CA THR A 8 -0.05 -4.59 -9.67
C THR A 8 0.64 -3.23 -9.70
N LEU A 9 1.03 -2.77 -10.89
CA LEU A 9 1.65 -1.47 -11.07
C LEU A 9 0.67 -0.35 -10.67
N LEU A 10 -0.57 -0.41 -11.18
CA LEU A 10 -1.63 0.54 -10.84
C LEU A 10 -1.94 0.55 -9.34
N PHE A 11 -2.01 -0.63 -8.72
CA PHE A 11 -2.18 -0.77 -7.28
C PHE A 11 -1.06 -0.07 -6.52
N SER A 12 0.19 -0.28 -6.94
CA SER A 12 1.37 0.29 -6.28
C SER A 12 1.39 1.81 -6.41
N ILE A 13 1.11 2.34 -7.60
CA ILE A 13 1.04 3.79 -7.85
C ILE A 13 -0.08 4.42 -7.02
N ALA A 14 -1.29 3.86 -7.05
CA ALA A 14 -2.42 4.38 -6.28
C ALA A 14 -2.13 4.38 -4.78
N THR A 15 -1.50 3.32 -4.27
CA THR A 15 -1.13 3.18 -2.85
C THR A 15 -0.06 4.20 -2.46
N VAL A 16 0.98 4.37 -3.28
CA VAL A 16 2.04 5.37 -3.07
C VAL A 16 1.46 6.78 -3.03
N ILE A 17 0.67 7.16 -4.04
CA ILE A 17 0.06 8.49 -4.12
C ILE A 17 -0.80 8.74 -2.89
N SER A 18 -1.64 7.78 -2.49
CA SER A 18 -2.47 7.88 -1.29
C SER A 18 -1.64 8.17 -0.04
N ILE A 19 -0.60 7.37 0.20
CA ILE A 19 0.23 7.47 1.41
C ILE A 19 1.05 8.75 1.40
N THR A 20 1.63 9.15 0.27
CA THR A 20 2.40 10.38 0.19
C THR A 20 1.53 11.63 0.43
N ILE A 21 0.29 11.65 -0.07
CA ILE A 21 -0.62 12.78 0.15
C ILE A 21 -1.06 12.87 1.63
N ILE A 22 -1.45 11.73 2.23
CA ILE A 22 -1.89 11.68 3.64
C ILE A 22 -0.72 11.90 4.59
N GLY A 23 0.47 11.43 4.22
CA GLY A 23 1.71 11.52 4.99
C GLY A 23 2.26 12.94 5.18
N SER A 24 1.61 13.96 4.63
CA SER A 24 2.03 15.35 4.82
C SER A 24 2.06 15.71 6.31
N ARG A 25 3.18 16.26 6.78
CA ARG A 25 3.41 16.55 8.20
C ARG A 25 2.34 17.48 8.79
N GLU A 26 1.76 18.36 7.99
CA GLU A 26 0.69 19.28 8.40
C GLU A 26 -0.60 18.55 8.83
N LEU A 27 -0.95 17.43 8.17
CA LEU A 27 -2.09 16.61 8.57
C LEU A 27 -1.80 15.85 9.87
N ILE A 28 -0.55 15.43 10.06
CA ILE A 28 -0.12 14.59 11.18
C ILE A 28 0.20 15.42 12.45
N SER A 29 0.71 16.65 12.30
CA SER A 29 1.30 17.43 13.40
C SER A 29 0.27 18.19 14.23
N GLY A 30 0.08 17.83 15.50
CA GLY A 30 -0.67 18.59 16.50
C GLY A 30 -1.60 17.72 17.37
N GLU A 31 -2.36 18.32 18.26
CA GLU A 31 -3.20 17.58 19.22
C GLU A 31 -4.44 16.95 18.55
N ILE A 32 -4.82 15.76 19.04
CA ILE A 32 -6.00 15.03 18.58
C ILE A 32 -7.22 15.56 19.33
N GLY A 33 -7.89 16.56 18.75
CA GLY A 33 -9.15 17.12 19.23
C GLY A 33 -10.30 16.87 18.25
N LEU A 34 -11.55 16.84 18.75
CA LEU A 34 -12.76 16.59 17.96
C LEU A 34 -12.92 17.57 16.78
N THR A 35 -12.62 18.85 17.02
CA THR A 35 -12.64 19.92 16.02
C THR A 35 -11.62 19.68 14.90
N ARG A 36 -10.47 19.10 15.24
CA ARG A 36 -9.43 18.78 14.28
C ARG A 36 -9.77 17.55 13.45
N ILE A 37 -10.39 16.52 14.04
CA ILE A 37 -10.85 15.34 13.30
C ILE A 37 -11.81 15.77 12.18
N ILE A 38 -12.78 16.64 12.49
CA ILE A 38 -13.69 17.20 11.49
C ILE A 38 -12.91 17.94 10.40
N LYS A 39 -11.95 18.80 10.79
CA LYS A 39 -11.11 19.53 9.82
C LYS A 39 -10.30 18.59 8.90
N ILE A 40 -9.77 17.49 9.42
CA ILE A 40 -9.04 16.47 8.64
C ILE A 40 -9.98 15.80 7.64
N ILE A 41 -11.19 15.40 8.06
CA ILE A 41 -12.17 14.73 7.17
C ILE A 41 -12.51 15.61 5.97
N PHE A 42 -12.58 16.93 6.15
CA PHE A 42 -12.87 17.88 5.08
C PHE A 42 -11.63 18.49 4.41
N ASP A 43 -10.41 18.08 4.76
CA ASP A 43 -9.18 18.53 4.07
C ASP A 43 -9.08 17.86 2.69
N TRP A 44 -8.80 18.65 1.66
CA TRP A 44 -8.75 18.16 0.28
C TRP A 44 -7.67 17.08 0.08
N ARG A 45 -6.55 17.15 0.81
CA ARG A 45 -5.48 16.14 0.75
C ARG A 45 -5.98 14.83 1.34
N PHE A 46 -6.70 14.89 2.45
CA PHE A 46 -7.30 13.71 3.04
C PHE A 46 -8.32 13.07 2.08
N LEU A 47 -9.21 13.86 1.49
CA LEU A 47 -10.21 13.36 0.53
C LEU A 47 -9.56 12.74 -0.71
N LEU A 48 -8.55 13.39 -1.28
CA LEU A 48 -7.82 12.87 -2.44
C LEU A 48 -7.04 11.60 -2.08
N GLY A 49 -6.36 11.60 -0.94
CA GLY A 49 -5.65 10.43 -0.43
C GLY A 49 -6.59 9.25 -0.16
N ALA A 50 -7.77 9.52 0.41
CA ALA A 50 -8.81 8.53 0.65
C ALA A 50 -9.39 7.97 -0.65
N PHE A 51 -9.56 8.80 -1.68
CA PHE A 51 -9.97 8.35 -3.02
C PHE A 51 -8.95 7.36 -3.61
N PHE A 52 -7.66 7.68 -3.57
CA PHE A 52 -6.61 6.77 -4.04
C PHE A 52 -6.50 5.49 -3.18
N ALA A 53 -6.71 5.60 -1.86
CA ALA A 53 -6.78 4.43 -0.97
C ALA A 53 -7.96 3.52 -1.33
N PHE A 54 -9.11 4.09 -1.65
CA PHE A 54 -10.28 3.34 -2.08
C PHE A 54 -10.02 2.68 -3.45
N LEU A 55 -9.42 3.40 -4.40
CA LEU A 55 -9.05 2.88 -5.70
C LEU A 55 -8.07 1.70 -5.59
N SER A 56 -7.06 1.78 -4.72
CA SER A 56 -6.14 0.67 -4.51
C SER A 56 -6.85 -0.57 -3.97
N ARG A 57 -7.89 -0.42 -3.14
CA ARG A 57 -8.72 -1.54 -2.68
C ARG A 57 -9.56 -2.16 -3.79
N ILE A 58 -10.09 -1.38 -4.72
CA ILE A 58 -10.75 -1.91 -5.92
C ILE A 58 -9.75 -2.72 -6.75
N ILE A 59 -8.56 -2.17 -7.01
CA ILE A 59 -7.54 -2.85 -7.80
C ILE A 59 -7.07 -4.14 -7.12
N PHE A 60 -6.90 -4.15 -5.80
CA PHE A 60 -6.62 -5.36 -5.03
C PHE A 60 -7.66 -6.46 -5.29
N LEU A 61 -8.95 -6.09 -5.24
CA LEU A 61 -10.04 -7.03 -5.52
C LEU A 61 -10.00 -7.55 -6.96
N LEU A 62 -9.65 -6.68 -7.93
CA LEU A 62 -9.51 -7.09 -9.33
C LEU A 62 -8.32 -8.03 -9.56
N ILE A 63 -7.19 -7.82 -8.88
CA ILE A 63 -6.04 -8.75 -8.90
C ILE A 63 -6.47 -10.11 -8.35
N ASN A 64 -7.14 -10.12 -7.21
CA ASN A 64 -7.64 -11.35 -6.59
C ASN A 64 -8.61 -12.09 -7.52
N ASN A 65 -9.58 -11.38 -8.10
CA ASN A 65 -10.52 -11.94 -9.07
C ASN A 65 -9.81 -12.55 -10.29
N ALA A 66 -8.79 -11.86 -10.81
CA ALA A 66 -8.01 -12.34 -11.95
C ALA A 66 -7.23 -13.62 -11.62
N LEU A 67 -6.67 -13.72 -10.41
CA LEU A 67 -5.99 -14.92 -9.93
C LEU A 67 -6.96 -16.07 -9.64
N TYR A 68 -8.13 -15.76 -9.08
CA TYR A 68 -9.17 -16.75 -8.78
C TYR A 68 -9.69 -17.44 -10.04
N LYS A 69 -9.74 -16.74 -11.18
CA LYS A 69 -10.17 -17.29 -12.47
C LYS A 69 -9.16 -18.25 -13.11
N ILE A 70 -7.94 -18.36 -12.59
CA ILE A 70 -6.91 -19.27 -13.10
C ILE A 70 -6.99 -20.58 -12.29
N PRO A 71 -7.36 -21.73 -12.90
CA PRO A 71 -7.63 -22.98 -12.17
C PRO A 71 -6.49 -23.41 -11.24
N ASN A 72 -5.24 -23.25 -11.69
CA ASN A 72 -4.05 -23.63 -10.94
C ASN A 72 -3.69 -22.66 -9.79
N LEU A 73 -4.28 -21.46 -9.77
CA LEU A 73 -3.96 -20.40 -8.79
C LEU A 73 -5.17 -20.06 -7.88
N ALA A 74 -6.36 -20.58 -8.19
CA ALA A 74 -7.61 -20.22 -7.52
C ALA A 74 -7.58 -20.50 -6.01
N ILE A 75 -7.01 -21.64 -5.62
CA ILE A 75 -6.90 -22.10 -4.22
C ILE A 75 -6.07 -21.11 -3.37
N ALA A 76 -5.06 -20.48 -3.97
CA ALA A 76 -4.15 -19.55 -3.30
C ALA A 76 -4.32 -18.09 -3.74
N SER A 77 -5.38 -17.76 -4.47
CA SER A 77 -5.59 -16.46 -5.13
C SER A 77 -5.48 -15.26 -4.18
N THR A 78 -6.08 -15.33 -2.99
CA THR A 78 -5.98 -14.28 -1.98
C THR A 78 -4.55 -14.13 -1.45
N THR A 79 -3.87 -15.23 -1.14
CA THR A 79 -2.48 -15.22 -0.64
C THR A 79 -1.53 -14.67 -1.70
N LEU A 80 -1.69 -15.09 -2.96
CA LEU A 80 -0.92 -14.57 -4.10
C LEU A 80 -1.17 -13.08 -4.31
N THR A 81 -2.40 -12.60 -4.12
CA THR A 81 -2.71 -11.16 -4.20
C THR A 81 -1.98 -10.38 -3.11
N VAL A 82 -1.98 -10.88 -1.87
CA VAL A 82 -1.22 -10.25 -0.76
C VAL A 82 0.26 -10.21 -1.09
N PHE A 83 0.83 -11.27 -1.66
CA PHE A 83 2.23 -11.29 -2.08
C PHE A 83 2.54 -10.24 -3.14
N ILE A 84 1.76 -10.22 -4.22
CA ILE A 84 1.90 -9.27 -5.32
C ILE A 84 1.79 -7.83 -4.81
N THR A 85 0.86 -7.58 -3.88
CA THR A 85 0.64 -6.25 -3.32
C THR A 85 1.63 -5.88 -2.21
N SER A 86 2.31 -6.84 -1.58
CA SER A 86 3.42 -6.59 -0.64
C SER A 86 4.62 -5.90 -1.31
N VAL A 87 4.79 -6.07 -2.63
CA VAL A 87 5.78 -5.34 -3.42
C VAL A 87 5.50 -3.84 -3.39
N ALA A 88 4.23 -3.41 -3.29
CA ALA A 88 3.87 -2.00 -3.15
C ALA A 88 4.46 -1.39 -1.87
N THR A 89 4.65 -2.17 -0.81
CA THR A 89 5.29 -1.70 0.44
C THR A 89 6.71 -1.19 0.18
N ILE A 90 7.47 -1.82 -0.71
CA ILE A 90 8.81 -1.35 -1.09
C ILE A 90 8.71 0.01 -1.76
N PHE A 91 7.78 0.16 -2.72
CA PHE A 91 7.57 1.43 -3.40
C PHE A 91 7.11 2.54 -2.45
N VAL A 92 6.30 2.21 -1.44
CA VAL A 92 5.87 3.14 -0.38
C VAL A 92 7.06 3.59 0.46
N ILE A 93 7.91 2.67 0.91
CA ILE A 93 9.11 3.01 1.69
C ILE A 93 10.02 3.96 0.89
N LEU A 94 10.28 3.65 -0.38
CA LEU A 94 11.10 4.49 -1.25
C LEU A 94 10.46 5.88 -1.46
N SER A 95 9.14 5.92 -1.63
CA SER A 95 8.40 7.17 -1.82
C SER A 95 8.39 8.02 -0.56
N ASN A 96 8.26 7.42 0.62
CA ASN A 96 8.35 8.14 1.89
C ASN A 96 9.76 8.74 2.10
N TRP A 97 10.81 7.99 1.75
CA TRP A 97 12.17 8.51 1.79
C TRP A 97 12.37 9.71 0.85
N TYR A 98 11.83 9.62 -0.38
CA TYR A 98 11.99 10.66 -1.39
C TYR A 98 11.09 11.90 -1.18
N PHE A 99 9.79 11.71 -0.98
CA PHE A 99 8.80 12.79 -0.92
C PHE A 99 8.59 13.36 0.49
N LEU A 100 8.66 12.53 1.53
CA LEU A 100 8.44 12.97 2.92
C LEU A 100 9.75 13.21 3.68
N GLY A 101 10.89 12.87 3.07
CA GLY A 101 12.22 13.00 3.68
C GLY A 101 12.41 12.08 4.89
N GLU A 102 11.61 11.01 5.01
CA GLU A 102 11.70 10.06 6.11
C GLU A 102 12.95 9.21 5.99
N LYS A 103 13.81 9.22 7.02
CA LYS A 103 15.00 8.38 7.07
C LYS A 103 14.77 7.21 8.03
N LEU A 104 14.75 6.00 7.49
CA LEU A 104 14.68 4.79 8.29
C LEU A 104 16.02 4.49 8.95
N ASN A 105 15.99 4.09 10.22
CA ASN A 105 17.15 3.57 10.94
C ASN A 105 17.50 2.15 10.46
N ALA A 106 18.76 1.73 10.58
CA ALA A 106 19.24 0.39 10.24
C ALA A 106 18.39 -0.73 10.87
N TYR A 107 17.93 -0.56 12.12
CA TYR A 107 17.03 -1.53 12.77
C TYR A 107 15.66 -1.64 12.08
N GLN A 108 15.09 -0.53 11.60
CA GLN A 108 13.81 -0.54 10.88
C GLN A 108 13.95 -1.17 9.50
N ILE A 109 15.09 -0.96 8.84
CA ILE A 109 15.42 -1.61 7.56
C ILE A 109 15.55 -3.12 7.75
N ILE A 110 16.31 -3.56 8.76
CA ILE A 110 16.47 -4.99 9.10
C ILE A 110 15.10 -5.61 9.44
N GLY A 111 14.30 -4.95 10.26
CA GLY A 111 12.93 -5.40 10.58
C GLY A 111 12.05 -5.51 9.33
N GLY A 112 12.12 -4.54 8.42
CA GLY A 112 11.43 -4.57 7.13
C GLY A 112 11.85 -5.76 6.27
N ILE A 113 13.15 -6.05 6.19
CA ILE A 113 13.68 -7.22 5.46
C ILE A 113 13.15 -8.52 6.08
N ILE A 114 13.15 -8.65 7.41
CA ILE A 114 12.62 -9.85 8.09
C ILE A 114 11.15 -10.08 7.75
N ILE A 115 10.33 -9.01 7.75
CA ILE A 115 8.91 -9.10 7.36
C ILE A 115 8.78 -9.57 5.91
N MET A 116 9.54 -8.98 4.99
CA MET A 116 9.52 -9.36 3.57
C MET A 116 9.95 -10.82 3.35
N VAL A 117 10.98 -11.28 4.06
CA VAL A 117 11.42 -12.69 4.04
C VAL A 117 10.34 -13.60 4.62
N GLY A 118 9.69 -13.21 5.71
CA GLY A 118 8.56 -13.96 6.28
C GLY A 118 7.42 -14.14 5.27
N ILE A 119 7.05 -13.07 4.55
CA ILE A 119 6.06 -13.10 3.47
C ILE A 119 6.51 -13.99 2.31
N PHE A 120 7.82 -14.02 2.00
CA PHE A 120 8.37 -14.90 0.97
C PHE A 120 8.41 -16.38 1.38
N LEU A 121 8.68 -16.68 2.66
CA LEU A 121 8.68 -18.05 3.16
C LEU A 121 7.27 -18.66 3.20
N THR A 122 6.24 -17.88 3.51
CA THR A 122 4.85 -18.36 3.48
C THR A 122 4.36 -18.71 2.07
N THR A 123 5.09 -18.34 1.03
CA THR A 123 4.73 -18.57 -0.38
C THR A 123 5.47 -19.74 -1.04
N ILE A 124 6.44 -20.37 -0.37
CA ILE A 124 7.22 -21.51 -0.92
C ILE A 124 6.46 -22.85 -0.81
N LYS A 125 5.24 -22.87 -0.27
CA LYS A 125 4.48 -24.11 -0.01
C LYS A 125 3.33 -24.34 -0.97
#